data_AF-A0A965AWU1-F1
#
_entry.id   AF-A0A965AWU1-F1
#
_cell.length_a   1.000
_cell.length_b   1.000
_cell.length_c   1.000
_cell.angle_alpha   90.00
_cell.angle_beta   90.00
_cell.angle_gamma   90.00
#
_symmetry.space_group_name_H-M   'P 1'
#
loop_
_entity.id
_entity.type
_entity.pdbx_description
1 polymer ?
#
loop_
_entity_poly.entity_id
_entity_poly.type
_entity_poly.pdbx_seq_one_letter_code
_entity_poly.pdbx_strand_id
1 'polypeptide(L)'
;MSTVNTIHTPCKSCVFALYEDKTQTDCGLNYISKYRQKDNVEVLEAYDNDKEFYIINNKKCIGYREPKWFNQFDMVNASLEEKIQKYKETNSLQYLLVIELKQINIDQFYSLCSQIANLSIKPQKIILIRYIDDQLSFPYDAIKNVLDETGVDIGWRIQTMIDAEWTYHDILHNIININSKHRFICAIN
;
A
#
# COMPACT_ATOMS: atom_id res chain seq x y z
N MET A 1 -25.70 -12.74 25.85
CA MET A 1 -25.26 -11.39 25.41
C MET A 1 -23.92 -11.57 24.71
N SER A 2 -23.79 -11.13 23.47
CA SER A 2 -22.51 -11.15 22.78
C SER A 2 -21.59 -10.08 23.37
N THR A 3 -20.34 -10.43 23.63
CA THR A 3 -19.36 -9.52 24.24
C THR A 3 -18.58 -8.80 23.16
N VAL A 4 -18.57 -7.47 23.19
CA VAL A 4 -17.72 -6.65 22.30
C VAL A 4 -16.29 -6.68 22.86
N ASN A 5 -15.35 -7.20 22.08
CA ASN A 5 -13.94 -7.28 22.47
C ASN A 5 -13.26 -5.91 22.38
N THR A 6 -12.15 -5.72 23.10
CA THR A 6 -11.34 -4.48 23.06
C THR A 6 -10.94 -4.09 21.64
N ILE A 7 -10.56 -5.07 20.81
CA ILE A 7 -10.28 -4.86 19.39
C ILE A 7 -11.58 -5.05 18.62
N HIS A 8 -12.25 -3.96 18.27
CA HIS A 8 -13.43 -3.99 17.41
C HIS A 8 -13.48 -2.77 16.49
N THR A 9 -14.36 -2.80 15.50
CA THR A 9 -14.68 -1.65 14.64
C THR A 9 -16.19 -1.43 14.58
N PRO A 10 -16.72 -0.34 15.17
CA PRO A 10 -18.12 0.03 15.02
C PRO A 10 -18.34 0.67 13.66
N CYS A 11 -19.30 0.17 12.87
CA CYS A 11 -19.56 0.70 11.53
C CYS A 11 -20.41 1.98 11.52
N LYS A 12 -20.96 2.41 12.67
CA LYS A 12 -21.90 3.55 12.81
C LYS A 12 -21.50 4.78 11.98
N SER A 13 -20.24 5.20 12.10
CA SER A 13 -19.71 6.43 11.50
C SER A 13 -18.91 6.20 10.22
N CYS A 14 -18.92 4.97 9.68
CA CYS A 14 -18.21 4.65 8.45
C CYS A 14 -18.95 5.21 7.24
N VAL A 15 -18.25 5.94 6.37
CA VAL A 15 -18.85 6.48 5.13
C VAL A 15 -19.33 5.40 4.16
N PHE A 16 -18.81 4.19 4.30
CA PHE A 16 -19.14 3.06 3.44
C PHE A 16 -20.25 2.19 4.03
N ALA A 17 -20.80 2.52 5.20
CA ALA A 17 -21.94 1.80 5.75
C ALA A 17 -23.22 2.20 5.00
N LEU A 18 -23.95 1.21 4.49
CA LEU A 18 -25.20 1.39 3.76
C LEU A 18 -26.36 1.23 4.74
N TYR A 19 -27.28 2.19 4.74
CA TYR A 19 -28.43 2.22 5.64
C TYR A 19 -29.72 2.27 4.84
N GLU A 20 -30.71 1.52 5.30
CA GLU A 20 -32.12 1.72 4.99
C GLU A 20 -32.76 2.31 6.25
N ASP A 21 -33.26 3.54 6.15
CA ASP A 21 -33.68 4.36 7.29
C ASP A 21 -32.58 4.49 8.37
N LYS A 22 -32.73 3.75 9.47
CA LYS A 22 -31.83 3.75 10.63
C LYS A 22 -30.99 2.48 10.75
N THR A 23 -31.28 1.47 9.94
CA THR A 23 -30.69 0.14 10.06
C THR A 23 -29.64 -0.05 8.98
N GLN A 24 -28.42 -0.39 9.41
CA GLN A 24 -27.36 -0.72 8.48
C GLN A 24 -27.69 -2.06 7.80
N THR A 25 -27.79 -2.03 6.48
CA THR A 25 -28.07 -3.23 5.67
C THR A 25 -26.81 -3.85 5.11
N ASP A 26 -25.81 -3.04 4.75
CA ASP A 26 -24.55 -3.53 4.17
C ASP A 26 -23.39 -2.52 4.26
N CYS A 27 -22.33 -2.76 3.48
CA CYS A 27 -21.15 -1.93 3.31
C CYS A 27 -20.79 -1.82 1.83
N GLY A 28 -20.60 -0.61 1.31
CA GLY A 28 -20.23 -0.37 -0.10
C GLY A 28 -18.89 -0.97 -0.52
N LEU A 29 -18.02 -1.36 0.43
CA LEU A 29 -16.77 -2.10 0.16
C LEU A 29 -16.93 -3.62 0.26
N ASN A 30 -18.15 -4.10 0.54
CA ASN A 30 -18.50 -5.50 0.76
C ASN A 30 -17.66 -6.17 1.88
N TYR A 31 -17.20 -5.38 2.87
CA TYR A 31 -16.37 -5.92 3.94
C TYR A 31 -17.16 -6.70 4.99
N ILE A 32 -18.44 -6.36 5.22
CA ILE A 32 -19.29 -7.10 6.16
C ILE A 32 -19.41 -8.56 5.75
N SER A 33 -19.78 -8.84 4.50
CA SER A 33 -19.85 -10.20 3.95
C SER A 33 -18.49 -10.90 4.00
N LYS A 34 -17.39 -10.21 3.65
CA LYS A 34 -16.03 -10.77 3.72
C LYS A 34 -15.62 -11.15 5.14
N TYR A 35 -16.03 -10.39 6.15
CA TYR A 35 -15.72 -10.69 7.55
C TYR A 35 -16.58 -11.83 8.09
N ARG A 36 -17.87 -11.90 7.72
CA ARG A 36 -18.76 -13.04 8.07
C ARG A 36 -18.22 -14.39 7.57
N GLN A 37 -17.42 -14.40 6.50
CA GLN A 37 -16.78 -15.60 5.95
C GLN A 37 -15.46 -15.98 6.64
N LYS A 38 -15.05 -15.32 7.74
CA LYS A 38 -13.79 -15.61 8.44
C LYS A 38 -14.07 -16.28 9.78
N ASP A 39 -13.43 -17.42 10.01
CA ASP A 39 -13.64 -18.27 11.21
C ASP A 39 -13.34 -17.57 12.56
N ASN A 40 -12.56 -16.48 12.55
CA ASN A 40 -12.12 -15.75 13.75
C ASN A 40 -12.64 -14.32 13.83
N VAL A 41 -13.69 -13.98 13.06
CA VAL A 41 -14.28 -12.64 13.05
C VAL A 41 -15.78 -12.76 13.20
N GLU A 42 -16.28 -12.26 14.31
CA GLU A 42 -17.71 -12.19 14.56
C GLU A 42 -18.21 -10.80 14.14
N VAL A 43 -19.28 -10.75 13.33
CA VAL A 43 -19.96 -9.50 13.00
C VAL A 43 -21.23 -9.43 13.84
N LEU A 44 -21.22 -8.53 14.81
CA LEU A 44 -22.32 -8.32 15.75
C LEU A 44 -23.26 -7.24 15.26
N GLU A 45 -24.53 -7.37 15.60
CA GLU A 45 -25.52 -6.29 15.47
C GLU A 45 -25.54 -5.49 16.77
N ALA A 46 -25.57 -4.17 16.65
CA ALA A 46 -25.64 -3.24 17.77
C ALA A 46 -26.56 -2.08 17.41
N TYR A 47 -27.03 -1.35 18.41
CA TYR A 47 -27.84 -0.17 18.20
C TYR A 47 -27.58 0.86 19.30
N ASP A 48 -27.91 2.10 19.00
CA ASP A 48 -28.10 3.16 19.98
C ASP A 48 -29.40 3.91 19.68
N ASN A 49 -29.59 5.06 20.32
CA ASN A 49 -30.80 5.87 20.14
C ASN A 49 -30.98 6.38 18.70
N ASP A 50 -29.92 6.40 17.89
CA ASP A 50 -29.92 6.96 16.55
C ASP A 50 -30.05 5.88 15.47
N LYS A 51 -29.23 4.82 15.56
CA LYS A 51 -29.01 3.86 14.48
C LYS A 51 -28.78 2.43 14.98
N GLU A 52 -29.13 1.47 14.13
CA GLU A 52 -28.72 0.07 14.22
C GLU A 52 -27.57 -0.18 13.24
N PHE A 53 -26.47 -0.76 13.68
CA PHE A 53 -25.24 -0.89 12.90
C PHE A 53 -24.45 -2.14 13.26
N TYR A 54 -23.53 -2.53 12.37
CA TYR A 54 -22.66 -3.67 12.60
C TYR A 54 -21.41 -3.30 13.40
N ILE A 55 -20.98 -4.21 14.27
CA ILE A 55 -19.68 -4.19 14.93
C ILE A 55 -18.85 -5.37 14.41
N ILE A 56 -17.72 -5.09 13.78
CA ILE A 56 -16.75 -6.13 13.43
C ILE A 56 -15.92 -6.41 14.68
N ASN A 57 -16.22 -7.52 15.35
CA ASN A 57 -15.60 -7.92 16.61
C ASN A 57 -14.25 -8.60 16.36
N ASN A 58 -13.31 -8.46 17.30
CA ASN A 58 -11.94 -8.98 17.21
C ASN A 58 -11.13 -8.54 15.97
N LYS A 59 -11.50 -7.42 15.32
CA LYS A 59 -10.79 -6.90 14.14
C LYS A 59 -10.87 -5.39 13.99
N LYS A 60 -9.82 -4.81 13.41
CA LYS A 60 -9.86 -3.49 12.79
C LYS A 60 -10.22 -3.62 11.31
N CYS A 61 -11.31 -2.99 10.88
CA CYS A 61 -11.70 -2.97 9.48
C CYS A 61 -10.75 -2.09 8.69
N ILE A 62 -10.05 -2.66 7.71
CA ILE A 62 -9.09 -1.93 6.88
C ILE A 62 -9.76 -0.83 6.03
N GLY A 63 -11.05 -1.02 5.71
CA GLY A 63 -11.87 -0.09 4.96
C GLY A 63 -12.57 0.98 5.77
N TYR A 64 -12.53 0.94 7.11
CA TYR A 64 -13.25 1.93 7.90
C TYR A 64 -12.69 3.34 7.66
N ARG A 65 -13.56 4.27 7.27
CA ARG A 65 -13.22 5.69 7.09
C ARG A 65 -14.38 6.54 7.57
N GLU A 66 -14.06 7.58 8.33
CA GLU A 66 -15.01 8.63 8.71
C GLU A 66 -15.05 9.74 7.65
N PRO A 67 -16.12 10.55 7.60
CA PRO A 67 -16.24 11.65 6.63
C PRO A 67 -15.01 12.55 6.59
N LYS A 68 -14.41 12.86 7.76
CA LYS A 68 -13.22 13.71 7.89
C LYS A 68 -12.02 13.23 7.07
N TRP A 69 -11.90 11.94 6.78
CA TRP A 69 -10.81 11.40 5.96
C TRP A 69 -10.93 11.84 4.50
N PHE A 70 -12.14 12.14 4.00
CA PHE A 70 -12.38 12.62 2.64
C PHE A 70 -12.22 14.14 2.49
N ASN A 71 -12.23 14.88 3.60
CA ASN A 71 -12.04 16.34 3.58
C ASN A 71 -10.68 16.73 3.01
N GLN A 72 -9.63 15.91 3.23
CA GLN A 72 -8.28 16.17 2.68
C GLN A 72 -8.19 16.06 1.15
N PHE A 73 -9.26 15.60 0.50
CA PHE A 73 -9.37 15.46 -0.95
C PHE A 73 -10.48 16.34 -1.54
N ASP A 74 -11.05 17.25 -0.74
CA ASP A 74 -12.20 18.08 -1.12
C ASP A 74 -13.44 17.25 -1.55
N MET A 75 -13.58 16.03 -1.04
CA MET A 75 -14.62 15.05 -1.43
C MET A 75 -15.81 14.99 -0.46
N VAL A 76 -16.16 16.10 0.20
CA VAL A 76 -17.26 16.13 1.18
C VAL A 76 -18.58 15.71 0.53
N ASN A 77 -18.88 16.31 -0.63
CA ASN A 77 -20.12 16.10 -1.39
C ASN A 77 -20.02 15.00 -2.46
N ALA A 78 -18.90 14.27 -2.52
CA ALA A 78 -18.71 13.22 -3.50
C ALA A 78 -19.66 12.04 -3.25
N SER A 79 -20.06 11.37 -4.34
CA SER A 79 -20.88 10.17 -4.33
C SER A 79 -20.17 9.02 -3.60
N LEU A 80 -20.93 7.97 -3.25
CA LEU A 80 -20.34 6.79 -2.63
C LEU A 80 -19.36 6.10 -3.57
N GLU A 81 -19.69 5.99 -4.86
CA GLU A 81 -18.85 5.39 -5.89
C GLU A 81 -17.52 6.12 -6.02
N GLU A 82 -17.54 7.46 -6.06
CA GLU A 82 -16.35 8.29 -6.09
C GLU A 82 -15.48 8.08 -4.85
N LYS A 83 -16.10 8.01 -3.66
CA LYS A 83 -15.40 7.73 -2.39
C LYS A 83 -14.78 6.33 -2.36
N ILE A 84 -15.47 5.32 -2.90
CA ILE A 84 -14.95 3.95 -3.03
C ILE A 84 -13.75 3.93 -3.97
N GLN A 85 -13.84 4.61 -5.11
CA GLN A 85 -12.76 4.69 -6.09
C GLN A 85 -11.52 5.36 -5.46
N LYS A 86 -11.70 6.49 -4.78
CA LYS A 86 -10.62 7.18 -4.07
C LYS A 86 -9.98 6.30 -2.99
N TYR A 87 -10.81 5.55 -2.25
CA TYR A 87 -10.29 4.58 -1.28
C TYR A 87 -9.44 3.51 -1.94
N LYS A 88 -9.86 2.94 -3.07
CA LYS A 88 -9.07 1.90 -3.77
C LYS A 88 -7.73 2.43 -4.27
N GLU A 89 -7.68 3.67 -4.75
CA GLU A 89 -6.45 4.31 -5.22
C GLU A 89 -5.44 4.57 -4.09
N THR A 90 -5.96 4.99 -2.93
CA THR A 90 -5.12 5.44 -1.80
C THR A 90 -4.82 4.32 -0.80
N ASN A 91 -5.68 3.31 -0.70
CA ASN A 91 -5.53 2.15 0.17
C ASN A 91 -4.86 1.00 -0.59
N SER A 92 -3.74 1.31 -1.24
CA SER A 92 -2.87 0.36 -1.91
C SER A 92 -1.69 -0.03 -1.00
N LEU A 93 -1.03 -1.14 -1.35
CA LEU A 93 0.15 -1.58 -0.63
C LEU A 93 1.26 -0.54 -0.80
N GLN A 94 1.73 0.02 0.31
CA GLN A 94 2.85 0.95 0.32
C GLN A 94 4.14 0.17 0.53
N TYR A 95 4.99 0.12 -0.49
CA TYR A 95 6.25 -0.62 -0.45
C TYR A 95 7.41 0.14 -1.08
N LEU A 96 8.61 -0.18 -0.63
CA LEU A 96 9.89 0.23 -1.19
C LEU A 96 10.38 -0.85 -2.16
N LEU A 97 10.82 -0.46 -3.36
CA LEU A 97 11.47 -1.37 -4.30
C LEU A 97 12.98 -1.19 -4.23
N VAL A 98 13.70 -2.29 -3.99
CA VAL A 98 15.16 -2.35 -3.98
C VAL A 98 15.59 -3.25 -5.13
N ILE A 99 16.46 -2.74 -6.00
CA ILE A 99 16.93 -3.47 -7.20
C ILE A 99 18.45 -3.54 -7.12
N GLU A 100 19.00 -4.75 -7.09
CA GLU A 100 20.44 -4.98 -7.23
C GLU A 100 20.85 -4.94 -8.70
N LEU A 101 21.79 -4.05 -9.04
CA LEU A 101 22.27 -3.91 -10.41
C LEU A 101 23.43 -4.86 -10.75
N LYS A 102 23.93 -5.62 -9.76
CA LYS A 102 25.15 -6.43 -9.91
C LYS A 102 25.01 -7.58 -10.91
N GLN A 103 23.81 -8.17 -11.00
CA GLN A 103 23.56 -9.38 -11.79
C GLN A 103 22.68 -9.14 -13.02
N ILE A 104 22.38 -7.87 -13.34
CA ILE A 104 21.58 -7.51 -14.51
C ILE A 104 22.37 -6.61 -15.45
N ASN A 105 22.04 -6.68 -16.74
CA ASN A 105 22.56 -5.75 -17.75
C ASN A 105 21.56 -4.64 -18.07
N ILE A 106 21.94 -3.70 -18.93
CA ILE A 106 21.10 -2.54 -19.25
C ILE A 106 19.78 -2.92 -19.92
N ASP A 107 19.75 -3.95 -20.77
CA ASP A 107 18.54 -4.42 -21.45
C ASP A 107 17.56 -5.06 -20.47
N GLN A 108 18.07 -5.85 -19.52
CA GLN A 108 17.28 -6.41 -18.44
C GLN A 108 16.73 -5.32 -17.53
N PHE A 109 17.54 -4.30 -17.21
CA PHE A 109 17.10 -3.15 -16.45
C PHE A 109 16.01 -2.36 -17.18
N TYR A 110 16.13 -2.17 -18.50
CA TYR A 110 15.11 -1.55 -19.34
C TYR A 110 13.79 -2.32 -19.31
N SER A 111 13.84 -3.64 -19.48
CA SER A 111 12.66 -4.50 -19.39
C SER A 111 12.00 -4.42 -18.01
N LEU A 112 12.81 -4.42 -16.94
CA LEU A 112 12.31 -4.26 -15.57
C LEU A 112 11.64 -2.91 -15.35
N CYS A 113 12.24 -1.81 -15.81
CA CYS A 113 11.64 -0.48 -15.70
C CYS A 113 10.34 -0.36 -16.51
N SER A 114 10.29 -0.95 -17.70
CA SER A 114 9.07 -1.05 -18.51
C SER A 114 7.95 -1.80 -17.77
N GLN A 115 8.28 -2.87 -17.05
CA GLN A 115 7.32 -3.59 -16.21
C GLN A 115 6.86 -2.74 -15.02
N ILE A 116 7.79 -2.06 -14.34
CA ILE A 116 7.49 -1.18 -13.20
C ILE A 116 6.55 -0.05 -13.60
N ALA A 117 6.77 0.58 -14.75
CA ALA A 117 5.94 1.67 -15.26
C ALA A 117 4.46 1.27 -15.43
N ASN A 118 4.23 0.00 -15.76
CA ASN A 118 2.91 -0.59 -16.02
C ASN A 118 2.27 -1.28 -14.81
N LEU A 119 2.89 -1.25 -13.62
CA LEU A 119 2.30 -1.82 -12.42
C LEU A 119 1.02 -1.08 -12.01
N SER A 120 -0.02 -1.84 -11.67
CA SER A 120 -1.25 -1.31 -11.08
C SER A 120 -1.04 -0.73 -9.68
N ILE A 121 -0.05 -1.25 -8.94
CA ILE A 121 0.39 -0.72 -7.65
C ILE A 121 1.89 -0.42 -7.74
N LYS A 122 2.21 0.87 -7.87
CA LYS A 122 3.58 1.36 -7.98
C LYS A 122 4.29 1.41 -6.62
N PRO A 123 5.62 1.16 -6.55
CA PRO A 123 6.38 1.41 -5.33
C PRO A 123 6.36 2.90 -4.97
N GLN A 124 6.50 3.22 -3.68
CA GLN A 124 6.61 4.61 -3.23
C GLN A 124 7.96 5.23 -3.59
N LYS A 125 8.99 4.39 -3.67
CA LYS A 125 10.36 4.78 -3.99
C LYS A 125 11.12 3.58 -4.54
N ILE A 126 12.08 3.86 -5.41
CA ILE A 126 13.03 2.88 -5.93
C ILE A 126 14.43 3.18 -5.37
N ILE A 127 15.13 2.14 -4.90
CA ILE A 127 16.55 2.22 -4.53
C ILE A 127 17.31 1.25 -5.42
N LEU A 128 18.22 1.79 -6.21
CA LEU A 128 19.11 1.03 -7.08
C LEU A 128 20.43 0.79 -6.36
N ILE A 129 20.78 -0.47 -6.14
CA ILE A 129 22.04 -0.86 -5.52
C ILE A 129 23.06 -1.05 -6.63
N ARG A 130 24.01 -0.12 -6.69
CA ARG A 130 25.12 -0.14 -7.64
C ARG A 130 26.40 -0.45 -6.88
N TYR A 131 27.30 -1.20 -7.48
CA TYR A 131 28.63 -1.43 -6.93
C TYR A 131 29.65 -0.59 -7.69
N ILE A 132 30.71 -0.15 -7.02
CA ILE A 132 31.86 0.40 -7.73
C ILE A 132 32.53 -0.76 -8.45
N ASP A 133 32.51 -0.71 -9.79
CA ASP A 133 33.30 -1.56 -10.66
C ASP A 133 34.12 -0.68 -11.62
N ASP A 134 35.26 -1.19 -12.08
CA ASP A 134 36.16 -0.45 -12.98
C ASP A 134 35.50 -0.10 -14.31
N GLN A 135 34.41 -0.80 -14.67
CA GLN A 135 33.66 -0.60 -15.91
C GLN A 135 32.45 0.32 -15.77
N LEU A 136 32.07 0.69 -14.54
CA LEU A 136 30.87 1.50 -14.24
C LEU A 136 29.66 1.01 -15.04
N SER A 137 29.33 -0.28 -14.96
CA SER A 137 28.34 -0.95 -15.82
C SER A 137 26.96 -0.24 -15.85
N PHE A 138 26.65 0.52 -14.79
CA PHE A 138 25.50 1.41 -14.71
C PHE A 138 25.91 2.85 -14.37
N PRO A 139 26.33 3.66 -15.36
CA PRO A 139 26.53 5.09 -15.19
C PRO A 139 25.21 5.76 -14.82
N TYR A 140 25.29 6.93 -14.16
CA TYR A 140 24.09 7.69 -13.80
C TYR A 140 23.22 8.01 -15.03
N ASP A 141 23.83 8.45 -16.12
CA ASP A 141 23.10 8.84 -17.33
C ASP A 141 22.40 7.65 -17.98
N ALA A 142 23.02 6.46 -17.98
CA ALA A 142 22.38 5.25 -18.50
C ALA A 142 21.14 4.88 -17.67
N ILE A 143 21.24 4.91 -16.34
CA ILE A 143 20.11 4.66 -15.44
C ILE A 143 19.00 5.70 -15.69
N LYS A 144 19.36 6.98 -15.72
CA LYS A 144 18.41 8.08 -15.90
C LYS A 144 17.69 7.96 -17.24
N ASN A 145 18.41 7.71 -18.33
CA ASN A 145 17.84 7.56 -19.66
C ASN A 145 16.84 6.40 -19.70
N VAL A 146 17.18 5.24 -19.13
CA VAL A 146 16.25 4.10 -19.08
C VAL A 146 14.98 4.45 -18.30
N LEU A 147 15.10 5.10 -17.14
CA LEU A 147 13.93 5.49 -16.33
C LEU A 147 13.04 6.51 -17.05
N ASP A 148 13.65 7.49 -17.74
CA ASP A 148 12.94 8.50 -18.52
C ASP A 148 12.24 7.89 -19.76
N GLU A 149 12.94 7.04 -20.52
CA GLU A 149 12.42 6.38 -21.72
C GLU A 149 11.26 5.41 -21.42
N THR A 150 11.35 4.71 -20.29
CA THR A 150 10.29 3.77 -19.85
C THR A 150 9.12 4.45 -19.14
N GLY A 151 9.23 5.76 -18.84
CA GLY A 151 8.16 6.53 -18.18
C GLY A 151 7.98 6.17 -16.70
N VAL A 152 9.04 5.78 -16.00
CA VAL A 152 8.99 5.50 -14.56
C VAL A 152 8.90 6.81 -13.78
N ASP A 153 7.67 7.27 -13.54
CA ASP A 153 7.38 8.45 -12.72
C ASP A 153 7.30 8.09 -11.22
N ILE A 154 8.43 7.67 -10.65
CA ILE A 154 8.56 7.28 -9.25
C ILE A 154 9.88 7.86 -8.71
N GLY A 155 9.86 8.42 -7.51
CA GLY A 155 11.08 8.89 -6.86
C GLY A 155 12.12 7.76 -6.73
N TRP A 156 13.34 7.99 -7.18
CA TRP A 156 14.41 6.99 -7.15
C TRP A 156 15.72 7.57 -6.59
N ARG A 157 16.62 6.69 -6.16
CA ARG A 157 18.01 7.05 -5.86
C ARG A 157 18.94 5.87 -6.12
N ILE A 158 20.21 6.18 -6.34
CA ILE A 158 21.28 5.18 -6.38
C ILE A 158 21.93 5.12 -4.99
N GLN A 159 22.14 3.91 -4.50
CA GLN A 159 23.01 3.63 -3.37
C GLN A 159 24.22 2.87 -3.90
N THR A 160 25.37 3.56 -3.89
CA THR A 160 26.63 2.99 -4.39
C THR A 160 27.36 2.28 -3.25
N MET A 161 27.64 1.00 -3.42
CA MET A 161 28.40 0.17 -2.51
C MET A 161 29.88 0.24 -2.91
N ILE A 162 30.70 0.70 -1.97
CA ILE A 162 32.15 0.85 -2.13
C ILE A 162 32.86 -0.47 -1.79
N ASP A 163 32.30 -1.19 -0.82
CA ASP A 163 32.89 -2.40 -0.28
C ASP A 163 32.20 -3.64 -0.86
N ALA A 164 32.98 -4.46 -1.56
CA ALA A 164 32.50 -5.69 -2.20
C ALA A 164 32.24 -6.83 -1.19
N GLU A 165 32.69 -6.68 0.06
CA GLU A 165 32.46 -7.67 1.13
C GLU A 165 31.03 -7.64 1.67
N TRP A 166 30.29 -6.54 1.45
CA TRP A 166 28.91 -6.43 1.88
C TRP A 166 28.04 -7.39 1.08
N THR A 167 27.37 -8.30 1.79
CA THR A 167 26.39 -9.17 1.15
C THR A 167 25.14 -8.37 0.81
N TYR A 168 24.39 -8.82 -0.20
CA TYR A 168 23.09 -8.22 -0.52
C TYR A 168 22.14 -8.23 0.69
N HIS A 169 22.25 -9.24 1.55
CA HIS A 169 21.48 -9.32 2.78
C HIS A 169 21.81 -8.19 3.77
N ASP A 170 23.09 -7.90 3.98
CA ASP A 170 23.54 -6.81 4.86
C ASP A 170 23.09 -5.45 4.34
N ILE A 171 23.17 -5.26 3.02
CA ILE A 171 22.71 -4.06 2.33
C ILE A 171 21.21 -3.89 2.53
N LEU A 172 20.44 -4.96 2.29
CA LEU A 172 18.99 -4.94 2.45
C LEU A 172 18.64 -4.60 3.89
N HIS A 173 19.23 -5.29 4.87
CA HIS A 173 19.03 -5.04 6.30
C HIS A 173 19.28 -3.57 6.67
N ASN A 174 20.38 -2.99 6.19
CA ASN A 174 20.68 -1.57 6.38
C ASN A 174 19.59 -0.66 5.78
N ILE A 175 19.16 -0.94 4.56
CA ILE A 175 18.07 -0.20 3.89
C ILE A 175 16.78 -0.28 4.71
N ILE A 176 16.40 -1.45 5.22
CA ILE A 176 15.20 -1.61 6.06
C ILE A 176 15.30 -0.70 7.29
N ASN A 177 16.44 -0.74 7.99
CA ASN A 177 16.67 0.02 9.21
C ASN A 177 16.60 1.54 8.99
N ILE A 178 17.16 2.04 7.90
CA ILE A 178 17.12 3.48 7.55
C ILE A 178 15.72 3.91 7.07
N ASN A 179 14.96 3.01 6.46
CA ASN A 179 13.68 3.33 5.80
C ASN A 179 12.47 2.81 6.59
N SER A 180 12.52 2.89 7.92
CA SER A 180 11.50 2.38 8.85
C SER A 180 10.05 2.84 8.61
N LYS A 181 9.86 3.93 7.84
CA LYS A 181 8.54 4.39 7.40
C LYS A 181 7.85 3.44 6.40
N HIS A 182 8.61 2.62 5.67
CA HIS A 182 8.05 1.64 4.73
C HIS A 182 7.86 0.31 5.44
N ARG A 183 6.62 -0.18 5.45
CA ARG A 183 6.28 -1.46 6.11
C ARG A 183 6.62 -2.69 5.27
N PHE A 184 6.71 -2.51 3.96
CA PHE A 184 6.93 -3.58 2.99
C PHE A 184 8.09 -3.21 2.08
N ILE A 185 8.92 -4.20 1.77
CA ILE A 185 10.06 -4.05 0.87
C ILE A 185 10.00 -5.20 -0.13
N CYS A 186 10.05 -4.84 -1.41
CA CYS A 186 10.24 -5.78 -2.50
C CYS A 186 11.71 -5.66 -2.93
N ALA A 187 12.41 -6.78 -2.96
CA ALA A 187 13.82 -6.85 -3.27
C ALA A 187 14.00 -7.72 -4.52
N ILE A 188 14.67 -7.19 -5.54
CA ILE A 188 15.05 -7.88 -6.76
C ILE A 188 16.58 -7.98 -6.75
N ASN A 189 17.11 -9.19 -6.85
CA ASN A 189 18.54 -9.46 -6.90
C ASN A 189 18.95 -10.20 -8.17
#